data_AF-A0A6I6ND99-F1
#
_entry.id   AF-A0A6I6ND99-F1
#
_cell.length_a   1.000
_cell.length_b   1.000
_cell.length_c   1.000
_cell.angle_alpha   90.00
_cell.angle_beta   90.00
_cell.angle_gamma   90.00
#
_symmetry.space_group_name_H-M   'P 1'
#
loop_
_entity.id
_entity.type
_entity.pdbx_description
1 polymer ?
#
loop_
_entity_poly.entity_id
_entity_poly.type
_entity_poly.pdbx_seq_one_letter_code
_entity_poly.pdbx_strand_id
1 'polypeptide(L)'
;MRADAQRNEDRLLEAAADAFAREGAGASVKDIARAAGVGVGTLYRRFPSKELLIEAIYRQEVQRLCEAAPDLTATHPPVDALRTWMERFIDFMAAKHGMADALAVVLTDDSEKLHTRALLADAIAHLLGAVESEALARPGVSAQDVLMALGGISLIAASEEQRDLATRLIGLLLHGIVSK
;
A
#
# COMPACT_ATOMS: atom_id res chain seq x y z
N MET A 1 -9.18 19.06 19.05
CA MET A 1 -7.84 19.56 18.67
C MET A 1 -6.89 18.47 18.17
N ARG A 2 -6.51 17.42 18.91
CA ARG A 2 -5.64 16.35 18.35
C ARG A 2 -6.28 15.54 17.22
N ALA A 3 -7.55 15.16 17.39
CA ALA A 3 -8.28 14.43 16.35
C ALA A 3 -8.54 15.27 15.07
N ASP A 4 -8.71 16.59 15.20
CA ASP A 4 -8.90 17.48 14.05
C ASP A 4 -7.59 17.71 13.29
N ALA A 5 -6.47 17.84 14.02
CA ALA A 5 -5.15 17.94 13.42
C ALA A 5 -4.77 16.65 12.66
N GLN A 6 -5.04 15.48 13.26
CA GLN A 6 -4.80 14.19 12.62
C GLN A 6 -5.64 14.02 11.35
N ARG A 7 -6.95 14.29 11.41
CA ARG A 7 -7.83 14.23 10.22
C ARG A 7 -7.40 15.16 9.10
N ASN A 8 -6.89 16.35 9.43
CA ASN A 8 -6.38 17.28 8.44
C ASN A 8 -5.06 16.79 7.81
N GLU A 9 -4.20 16.15 8.61
CA GLU A 9 -2.99 15.50 8.12
C GLU A 9 -3.33 14.30 7.22
N ASP A 10 -4.31 13.49 7.61
CA ASP A 10 -4.73 12.33 6.82
C ASP A 10 -5.26 12.75 5.45
N ARG A 11 -6.11 13.79 5.39
CA ARG A 11 -6.61 14.36 4.13
C ARG A 11 -5.50 14.95 3.27
N LEU A 12 -4.51 15.58 3.89
CA LEU A 12 -3.35 16.12 3.17
C LEU A 12 -2.54 15.00 2.52
N LEU A 13 -2.21 13.96 3.28
CA LEU A 13 -1.44 12.84 2.79
C LEU A 13 -2.20 12.04 1.72
N GLU A 14 -3.52 11.89 1.84
CA GLU A 14 -4.38 11.28 0.82
C GLU A 14 -4.38 12.07 -0.49
N ALA A 15 -4.63 13.39 -0.43
CA ALA A 15 -4.57 14.26 -1.61
C ALA A 15 -3.18 14.27 -2.26
N ALA A 16 -2.13 14.16 -1.44
CA ALA A 16 -0.77 14.06 -1.92
C ALA A 16 -0.51 12.71 -2.59
N ALA A 17 -0.95 11.59 -2.00
CA ALA A 17 -0.84 10.25 -2.58
C ALA A 17 -1.47 10.19 -3.97
N ASP A 18 -2.68 10.72 -4.14
CA ASP A 18 -3.38 10.81 -5.42
C ASP A 18 -2.61 11.64 -6.46
N ALA A 19 -2.06 12.78 -6.05
CA ALA A 19 -1.27 13.63 -6.94
C ALA A 19 0.00 12.91 -7.40
N PHE A 20 0.72 12.28 -6.48
CA PHE A 20 1.94 11.52 -6.79
C PHE A 20 1.66 10.26 -7.61
N ALA A 21 0.54 9.57 -7.39
CA ALA A 21 0.16 8.41 -8.20
C ALA A 21 -0.11 8.79 -9.67
N ARG A 22 -0.63 10.00 -9.93
CA ARG A 22 -0.93 10.48 -11.29
C ARG A 22 0.24 11.16 -11.99
N GLU A 23 0.99 11.98 -11.25
CA GLU A 23 2.01 12.89 -11.81
C GLU A 23 3.45 12.49 -11.44
N GLY A 24 3.60 11.42 -10.65
CA GLY A 24 4.89 10.96 -10.14
C GLY A 24 5.65 12.06 -9.40
N ALA A 25 6.98 12.04 -9.51
CA ALA A 25 7.85 13.09 -8.99
C ALA A 25 7.60 14.48 -9.63
N GLY A 26 6.73 14.61 -10.64
CA GLY A 26 6.30 15.89 -11.21
C GLY A 26 5.25 16.63 -10.38
N ALA A 27 4.58 15.96 -9.43
CA ALA A 27 3.45 16.53 -8.69
C ALA A 27 3.81 17.84 -7.97
N SER A 28 2.91 18.83 -8.09
CA SER A 28 3.06 20.17 -7.52
C SER A 28 2.60 20.21 -6.06
N VAL A 29 3.53 20.47 -5.14
CA VAL A 29 3.25 20.65 -3.70
C VAL A 29 2.22 21.76 -3.46
N LYS A 30 2.21 22.79 -4.31
CA LYS A 30 1.23 23.88 -4.24
C LYS A 30 -0.18 23.42 -4.58
N ASP A 31 -0.32 22.57 -5.59
CA ASP A 31 -1.62 22.04 -6.00
C ASP A 31 -2.13 20.98 -5.03
N ILE A 32 -1.23 20.17 -4.46
CA ILE A 32 -1.52 19.27 -3.33
C ILE A 32 -2.08 20.06 -2.14
N ALA A 33 -1.41 21.15 -1.73
CA ALA A 33 -1.88 21.99 -0.63
C ALA A 33 -3.28 22.56 -0.90
N ARG A 34 -3.52 23.02 -2.15
CA ARG A 34 -4.84 23.51 -2.57
C ARG A 34 -5.90 22.41 -2.52
N ALA A 35 -5.61 21.22 -3.04
CA ALA A 35 -6.53 20.08 -3.03
C ALA A 35 -6.88 19.63 -1.60
N ALA A 36 -5.90 19.65 -0.70
CA ALA A 36 -6.08 19.33 0.71
C ALA A 36 -6.73 20.45 1.55
N GLY A 37 -6.97 21.63 0.97
CA GLY A 37 -7.52 22.78 1.69
C GLY A 37 -6.57 23.36 2.75
N VAL A 38 -5.26 23.14 2.62
CA VAL A 38 -4.25 23.64 3.57
C VAL A 38 -3.40 24.75 2.95
N GLY A 39 -2.93 25.68 3.79
CA GLY A 39 -1.99 26.70 3.34
C GLY A 39 -0.63 26.10 2.98
N VAL A 40 -0.05 26.50 1.85
CA VAL A 40 1.28 26.04 1.39
C VAL A 40 2.37 26.22 2.46
N GLY A 41 2.38 27.33 3.19
CA GLY A 41 3.31 27.55 4.30
C GLY A 41 3.12 26.61 5.48
N THR A 42 1.89 26.11 5.70
CA THR A 42 1.60 25.09 6.73
C THR A 42 2.12 23.73 6.29
N LEU A 43 1.95 23.38 5.01
CA LEU A 43 2.52 22.17 4.42
C LEU A 43 4.05 22.18 4.54
N TYR A 44 4.74 23.23 4.06
CA TYR A 44 6.22 23.30 4.14
C TYR A 44 6.76 23.32 5.57
N ARG A 45 6.03 23.88 6.53
CA ARG A 45 6.43 23.81 7.95
C ARG A 45 6.36 22.38 8.49
N ARG A 46 5.42 21.57 7.99
CA ARG A 46 5.25 20.18 8.41
C ARG A 46 6.17 19.22 7.65
N PHE A 47 6.32 19.46 6.35
CA PHE A 47 7.14 18.69 5.42
C PHE A 47 8.11 19.65 4.71
N PRO A 48 9.29 19.90 5.31
CA PRO A 48 10.25 20.86 4.78
C PRO A 48 10.77 20.53 3.37
N SER A 49 10.70 19.26 2.96
CA SER A 49 11.10 18.81 1.63
C SER A 49 10.04 17.90 1.00
N LYS A 50 10.12 17.75 -0.32
CA LYS A 50 9.23 16.88 -1.10
C LYS A 50 9.43 15.41 -0.72
N GLU A 51 10.66 15.02 -0.43
CA GLU A 51 11.04 13.67 -0.04
C GLU A 51 10.46 13.31 1.32
N LEU A 52 10.45 14.24 2.28
CA LEU A 52 9.82 14.02 3.60
C LEU A 52 8.28 13.92 3.51
N LEU A 53 7.66 14.64 2.57
CA LEU A 53 6.24 14.45 2.28
C LEU A 53 5.98 13.06 1.70
N ILE A 54 6.78 12.63 0.72
CA ILE A 54 6.68 11.31 0.09
C ILE A 54 6.92 10.18 1.11
N GLU A 55 7.86 10.35 2.02
CA GLU A 55 8.13 9.41 3.11
C GLU A 55 6.92 9.26 4.05
N ALA A 56 6.27 10.37 4.40
CA ALA A 56 5.07 10.38 5.23
C ALA A 56 3.89 9.69 4.54
N ILE A 57 3.70 9.93 3.24
CA ILE A 57 2.70 9.24 2.41
C ILE A 57 2.96 7.74 2.40
N TYR A 58 4.21 7.34 2.12
CA TYR A 58 4.59 5.92 2.11
C TYR A 58 4.25 5.22 3.43
N ARG A 59 4.59 5.83 4.58
CA ARG A 59 4.25 5.27 5.89
C ARG A 59 2.75 5.16 6.12
N GLN A 60 1.99 6.18 5.73
CA GLN A 60 0.54 6.17 5.90
C GLN A 60 -0.11 5.10 5.01
N GLU A 61 0.35 4.94 3.77
CA GLU A 61 -0.18 3.93 2.86
C GLU A 61 0.15 2.50 3.33
N VAL A 62 1.36 2.27 3.86
CA VAL A 62 1.69 1.00 4.54
C VAL A 62 0.73 0.74 5.70
N GLN A 63 0.50 1.73 6.56
CA GLN A 63 -0.40 1.61 7.70
C GLN A 63 -1.84 1.29 7.24
N ARG A 64 -2.37 2.04 6.26
CA ARG A 64 -3.70 1.81 5.68
C ARG A 64 -3.85 0.40 5.10
N LEU A 65 -2.82 -0.09 4.41
CA LEU A 65 -2.84 -1.43 3.84
C LEU A 65 -2.84 -2.49 4.94
N CYS A 66 -2.10 -2.29 6.03
CA CYS A 66 -2.12 -3.22 7.18
C CYS A 66 -3.47 -3.19 7.91
N GLU A 67 -4.03 -2.00 8.15
CA GLU A 67 -5.33 -1.81 8.80
C GLU A 67 -6.49 -2.33 7.95
N ALA A 68 -6.35 -2.37 6.61
CA ALA A 68 -7.37 -2.92 5.73
C ALA A 68 -7.60 -4.42 5.93
N ALA A 69 -6.61 -5.19 6.40
CA ALA A 69 -6.75 -6.63 6.57
C ALA A 69 -7.88 -7.02 7.55
N PRO A 70 -7.89 -6.54 8.81
CA PRO A 70 -8.99 -6.84 9.73
C PRO A 70 -10.35 -6.32 9.24
N ASP A 71 -10.39 -5.11 8.68
CA ASP A 71 -11.63 -4.52 8.15
C ASP A 71 -12.23 -5.35 7.00
N LEU A 72 -11.39 -5.81 6.08
CA LEU A 72 -11.82 -6.65 4.96
C LEU A 72 -12.33 -8.00 5.45
N THR A 73 -11.62 -8.65 6.38
CA THR A 73 -12.09 -9.92 6.97
C THR A 73 -13.41 -9.79 7.74
N ALA A 74 -13.72 -8.60 8.27
CA ALA A 74 -14.98 -8.35 8.98
C ALA A 74 -16.16 -8.07 8.04
N THR A 75 -15.90 -7.70 6.78
CA THR A 75 -16.92 -7.16 5.86
C THR A 75 -17.09 -7.97 4.57
N HIS A 76 -16.18 -8.89 4.26
CA HIS A 76 -16.16 -9.68 3.03
C HIS A 76 -15.93 -11.17 3.34
N PRO A 77 -16.38 -12.09 2.46
CA PRO A 77 -15.95 -13.48 2.51
C PRO A 77 -14.41 -13.60 2.50
N PRO A 78 -13.79 -14.57 3.20
CA PRO A 78 -12.33 -14.58 3.38
C PRO A 78 -11.51 -14.56 2.09
N VAL A 79 -11.95 -15.28 1.06
CA VAL A 79 -11.27 -15.31 -0.24
C VAL A 79 -11.37 -13.95 -0.96
N ASP A 80 -12.53 -13.28 -0.86
CA ASP A 80 -12.74 -11.96 -1.44
C ASP A 80 -11.93 -10.90 -0.67
N ALA A 81 -11.89 -10.99 0.66
CA ALA A 81 -11.06 -10.14 1.51
C ALA A 81 -9.57 -10.23 1.11
N LEU A 82 -9.06 -11.46 0.95
CA LEU A 82 -7.68 -11.70 0.53
C LEU A 82 -7.42 -11.13 -0.87
N ARG A 83 -8.32 -11.36 -1.83
CA ARG A 83 -8.23 -10.79 -3.19
C ARG A 83 -8.16 -9.27 -3.16
N THR A 84 -9.12 -8.63 -2.49
CA THR A 84 -9.20 -7.16 -2.43
C THR A 84 -7.95 -6.58 -1.78
N TRP A 85 -7.41 -7.22 -0.75
CA TRP A 85 -6.16 -6.79 -0.14
C TRP A 85 -4.97 -6.92 -1.10
N MET A 86 -4.86 -8.03 -1.84
CA MET A 86 -3.81 -8.22 -2.86
C MET A 86 -3.88 -7.16 -3.96
N GLU A 87 -5.07 -6.80 -4.42
CA GLU A 87 -5.27 -5.75 -5.41
C GLU A 87 -4.82 -4.38 -4.87
N ARG A 88 -5.17 -4.04 -3.62
CA ARG A 88 -4.68 -2.82 -2.95
C ARG A 88 -3.16 -2.80 -2.80
N PHE A 89 -2.54 -3.94 -2.54
CA PHE A 89 -1.08 -4.06 -2.49
C PHE A 89 -0.43 -3.73 -3.84
N ILE A 90 -1.01 -4.19 -4.96
CA ILE A 90 -0.51 -3.86 -6.30
C ILE A 90 -0.61 -2.35 -6.56
N ASP A 91 -1.74 -1.73 -6.22
CA ASP A 91 -1.92 -0.29 -6.39
C ASP A 91 -0.91 0.51 -5.55
N PHE A 92 -0.69 0.09 -4.30
CA PHE A 92 0.36 0.66 -3.44
C PHE A 92 1.75 0.55 -4.08
N MET A 93 2.10 -0.62 -4.62
CA MET A 93 3.41 -0.83 -5.25
C MET A 93 3.58 -0.03 -6.55
N ALA A 94 2.51 0.16 -7.33
CA ALA A 94 2.53 1.00 -8.51
C ALA A 94 2.77 2.48 -8.15
N ALA A 95 2.06 3.00 -7.14
CA ALA A 95 2.28 4.36 -6.63
C ALA A 95 3.70 4.53 -6.08
N LYS A 96 4.21 3.54 -5.34
CA LYS A 96 5.58 3.52 -4.82
C LYS A 96 6.62 3.59 -5.94
N HIS A 97 6.40 2.91 -7.07
CA HIS A 97 7.33 2.95 -8.20
C HIS A 97 7.48 4.36 -8.77
N GLY A 98 6.37 5.11 -8.90
CA GLY A 98 6.40 6.52 -9.32
C GLY A 98 7.10 7.48 -8.35
N MET A 99 7.38 7.02 -7.12
CA MET A 99 8.07 7.77 -6.07
C MET A 99 9.47 7.23 -5.75
N ALA A 100 9.97 6.26 -6.53
CA ALA A 100 11.17 5.49 -6.19
C ALA A 100 12.42 6.35 -5.94
N ASP A 101 12.68 7.36 -6.78
CA ASP A 101 13.85 8.23 -6.64
C ASP A 101 13.82 9.04 -5.34
N ALA A 102 12.66 9.60 -4.99
CA ALA A 102 12.49 10.35 -3.75
C ALA A 102 12.58 9.42 -2.53
N LEU A 103 11.98 8.23 -2.60
CA LEU A 103 12.07 7.23 -1.54
C LEU A 103 13.50 6.72 -1.37
N ALA A 104 14.31 6.63 -2.42
CA ALA A 104 15.71 6.23 -2.32
C ALA A 104 16.56 7.23 -1.51
N VAL A 105 16.17 8.52 -1.48
CA VAL A 105 16.85 9.57 -0.70
C VAL A 105 16.55 9.45 0.79
N VAL A 106 15.32 9.06 1.17
CA VAL A 106 14.84 9.06 2.56
C VAL A 106 14.85 7.67 3.21
N LEU A 107 14.55 6.60 2.46
CA LEU A 107 14.57 5.21 2.93
C LEU A 107 15.95 4.57 2.75
N THR A 108 16.95 5.19 3.37
CA THR A 108 18.34 4.72 3.33
C THR A 108 18.61 3.58 4.31
N ASP A 109 17.77 3.44 5.35
CA ASP A 109 17.89 2.39 6.36
C ASP A 109 17.19 1.09 5.92
N ASP A 110 17.91 -0.02 5.98
CA ASP A 110 17.37 -1.35 5.71
C ASP A 110 16.43 -1.85 6.83
N SER A 111 16.53 -1.27 8.04
CA SER A 111 15.64 -1.60 9.17
C SER A 111 14.19 -1.22 8.88
N GLU A 112 13.94 -0.05 8.30
CA GLU A 112 12.60 0.44 7.91
C GLU A 112 11.97 -0.42 6.81
N LYS A 113 12.78 -0.86 5.84
CA LYS A 113 12.32 -1.78 4.79
C LYS A 113 11.94 -3.14 5.37
N LEU A 114 12.75 -3.65 6.30
CA LEU A 114 12.47 -4.92 6.97
C LEU A 114 11.22 -4.81 7.85
N HIS A 115 11.06 -3.71 8.57
CA HIS A 115 9.88 -3.43 9.38
C HIS A 115 8.61 -3.37 8.52
N THR A 116 8.65 -2.65 7.40
CA THR A 116 7.52 -2.61 6.45
C THR A 116 7.16 -4.01 5.94
N ARG A 117 8.16 -4.82 5.57
CA ARG A 117 7.94 -6.20 5.10
C ARG A 117 7.29 -7.07 6.17
N ALA A 118 7.70 -6.93 7.44
CA ALA A 118 7.09 -7.66 8.55
C ALA A 118 5.62 -7.28 8.71
N LEU A 119 5.29 -5.99 8.73
CA LEU A 119 3.91 -5.51 8.85
C LEU A 119 3.00 -6.04 7.73
N LEU A 120 3.49 -6.01 6.48
CA LEU A 120 2.73 -6.51 5.33
C LEU A 120 2.55 -8.03 5.36
N ALA A 121 3.56 -8.77 5.84
CA ALA A 121 3.45 -10.21 6.04
C ALA A 121 2.44 -10.56 7.15
N ASP A 122 2.41 -9.79 8.24
CA ASP A 122 1.44 -9.98 9.32
C ASP A 122 0.00 -9.74 8.84
N ALA A 123 -0.21 -8.71 8.00
CA ALA A 123 -1.51 -8.45 7.36
C ALA A 123 -1.96 -9.62 6.47
N ILE A 124 -1.05 -10.19 5.68
CA ILE A 124 -1.34 -11.38 4.87
C ILE A 124 -1.64 -12.59 5.77
N ALA A 125 -0.88 -12.79 6.84
CA ALA A 125 -1.08 -13.90 7.77
C ALA A 125 -2.47 -13.83 8.42
N HIS A 126 -2.93 -12.63 8.79
CA HIS A 126 -4.29 -12.41 9.29
C HIS A 126 -5.36 -12.85 8.26
N LEU A 127 -5.20 -12.43 7.01
CA LEU A 127 -6.14 -12.80 5.93
C LEU A 127 -6.12 -14.30 5.63
N LEU A 128 -4.93 -14.91 5.59
CA LEU A 128 -4.78 -16.36 5.41
C LEU A 128 -5.43 -17.14 6.56
N GLY A 129 -5.29 -16.69 7.80
CA GLY A 129 -5.96 -17.29 8.95
C GLY A 129 -7.50 -17.29 8.82
N ALA A 130 -8.08 -16.25 8.23
CA ALA A 130 -9.51 -16.21 7.94
C ALA A 130 -9.90 -17.27 6.89
N VAL A 131 -9.13 -17.42 5.81
CA VAL A 131 -9.35 -18.44 4.76
C VAL A 131 -9.18 -19.86 5.32
N GLU A 132 -8.18 -20.07 6.17
CA GLU A 132 -7.92 -21.35 6.85
C GLU A 132 -9.07 -21.74 7.78
N SER A 133 -9.66 -20.78 8.50
CA SER A 133 -10.76 -21.05 9.44
C SER A 133 -12.04 -21.56 8.78
N GLU A 134 -12.21 -21.28 7.48
CA GLU A 134 -13.30 -21.83 6.66
C GLU A 134 -12.90 -23.13 5.91
N ALA A 135 -11.72 -23.68 6.20
CA ALA A 135 -11.14 -24.84 5.50
C ALA A 135 -10.99 -24.64 3.98
N LEU A 136 -10.85 -23.38 3.55
CA LEU A 136 -10.71 -22.99 2.15
C LEU A 136 -9.25 -22.86 1.71
N ALA A 137 -8.28 -22.96 2.63
CA ALA A 137 -6.86 -22.79 2.30
C ALA A 137 -6.17 -24.14 2.05
N ARG A 138 -5.19 -24.13 1.15
CA ARG A 138 -4.21 -25.22 1.02
C ARG A 138 -3.30 -25.20 2.25
N PRO A 139 -2.99 -26.35 2.87
CA PRO A 139 -2.11 -26.38 4.02
C PRO A 139 -0.69 -25.93 3.66
N GLY A 140 -0.05 -25.19 4.57
CA GLY A 140 1.35 -24.78 4.47
C GLY A 140 1.62 -23.56 3.59
N VAL A 141 0.60 -22.73 3.30
CA VAL A 141 0.80 -21.45 2.61
C VAL A 141 1.47 -20.46 3.57
N SER A 142 2.67 -19.99 3.21
CA SER A 142 3.42 -18.99 3.96
C SER A 142 3.01 -17.58 3.56
N ALA A 143 2.71 -16.72 4.54
CA ALA A 143 2.45 -15.30 4.30
C ALA A 143 3.63 -14.58 3.64
N GLN A 144 4.86 -14.97 3.97
CA GLN A 144 6.07 -14.43 3.34
C GLN A 144 6.16 -14.82 1.86
N ASP A 145 5.81 -16.05 1.50
CA ASP A 145 5.85 -16.49 0.10
C ASP A 145 4.80 -15.75 -0.74
N VAL A 146 3.61 -15.52 -0.17
CA VAL A 146 2.57 -14.70 -0.79
C VAL A 146 3.05 -13.26 -0.98
N LEU A 147 3.67 -12.64 0.05
CA LEU A 147 4.23 -11.30 -0.05
C LEU A 147 5.28 -11.20 -1.17
N MET A 148 6.18 -12.19 -1.25
CA MET A 148 7.23 -12.24 -2.28
C MET A 148 6.64 -12.43 -3.68
N ALA A 149 5.61 -13.27 -3.83
CA ALA A 149 4.90 -13.45 -5.08
C ALA A 149 4.24 -12.15 -5.54
N LEU A 150 3.54 -11.44 -4.65
CA LEU A 150 2.93 -10.14 -4.95
C LEU A 150 3.98 -9.08 -5.32
N GLY A 151 5.12 -9.08 -4.64
CA GLY A 151 6.27 -8.23 -4.99
C GLY A 151 6.76 -8.49 -6.41
N GLY A 152 6.90 -9.77 -6.81
CA GLY A 152 7.26 -10.16 -8.17
C GLY A 152 6.20 -9.75 -9.21
N ILE A 153 4.92 -9.98 -8.92
CA ILE A 153 3.80 -9.56 -9.78
C ILE A 153 3.82 -8.04 -9.99
N SER A 154 4.06 -7.27 -8.92
CA SER A 154 4.13 -5.81 -8.97
C SER A 154 5.26 -5.31 -9.88
N LEU A 155 6.43 -5.93 -9.80
CA LEU A 155 7.59 -5.57 -10.63
C LEU A 155 7.30 -5.79 -12.12
N ILE A 156 6.68 -6.91 -12.47
CA ILE A 156 6.36 -7.25 -13.86
C ILE A 156 5.23 -6.34 -14.38
N ALA A 157 4.13 -6.20 -13.63
CA ALA A 157 2.98 -5.43 -14.06
C ALA A 157 3.29 -3.93 -14.22
N ALA A 158 4.16 -3.37 -13.36
CA ALA A 158 4.61 -1.97 -13.48
C ALA A 158 5.44 -1.74 -14.75
N SER A 159 6.27 -2.71 -15.15
CA SER A 159 7.12 -2.58 -16.34
C SER A 159 6.36 -2.61 -17.66
N GLU A 160 5.18 -3.22 -17.68
CA GLU A 160 4.38 -3.39 -18.90
C GLU A 160 3.15 -2.47 -18.95
N GLU A 161 2.90 -1.65 -17.92
CA GLU A 161 1.69 -0.83 -17.75
C GLU A 161 0.37 -1.66 -17.85
N GLN A 162 0.44 -2.95 -17.48
CA GLN A 162 -0.65 -3.91 -17.64
C GLN A 162 -1.33 -4.22 -16.30
N ARG A 163 -2.22 -3.34 -15.85
CA ARG A 163 -3.05 -3.60 -14.65
C ARG A 163 -3.81 -4.93 -14.77
N ASP A 164 -4.33 -5.25 -15.96
CA ASP A 164 -5.04 -6.50 -16.21
C ASP A 164 -4.14 -7.74 -16.03
N LEU A 165 -2.84 -7.64 -16.27
CA LEU A 165 -1.89 -8.73 -16.01
C LEU A 165 -1.79 -9.01 -14.51
N ALA A 166 -1.67 -7.97 -13.68
CA ALA A 166 -1.64 -8.13 -12.23
C ALA A 166 -2.90 -8.83 -11.71
N THR A 167 -4.09 -8.43 -12.17
CA THR A 167 -5.36 -9.08 -11.80
C THR A 167 -5.39 -10.55 -12.19
N ARG A 168 -4.92 -10.91 -13.39
CA ARG A 168 -4.83 -12.32 -13.83
C ARG A 168 -3.84 -13.11 -12.96
N LEU A 169 -2.67 -12.55 -12.66
CA LEU A 169 -1.65 -13.21 -11.85
C LEU A 169 -2.08 -13.37 -10.38
N ILE A 170 -2.77 -12.38 -9.80
CA ILE A 170 -3.45 -12.51 -8.50
C ILE A 170 -4.46 -13.65 -8.57
N GLY A 171 -5.24 -13.74 -9.65
CA GLY A 171 -6.17 -14.84 -9.88
C GLY A 171 -5.47 -16.21 -9.81
N LEU A 172 -4.34 -16.38 -10.49
CA LEU A 172 -3.56 -17.63 -10.46
C LEU A 172 -2.98 -17.91 -9.07
N LEU A 173 -2.46 -16.90 -8.39
CA LEU A 173 -1.94 -17.02 -7.03
C LEU A 173 -3.02 -17.47 -6.05
N LEU A 174 -4.20 -16.84 -6.10
CA LEU A 174 -5.36 -17.21 -5.27
C LEU A 174 -5.83 -18.64 -5.53
N HIS A 175 -5.87 -19.09 -6.79
CA HIS A 175 -6.17 -20.49 -7.10
C HIS A 175 -5.14 -21.47 -6.53
N GLY A 176 -3.89 -21.05 -6.37
CA GLY A 176 -2.85 -21.87 -5.72
C GLY A 176 -2.96 -21.91 -4.19
N ILE A 177 -3.57 -20.89 -3.59
CA ILE A 177 -3.78 -20.74 -2.15
C ILE A 177 -5.08 -21.40 -1.70
N VAL A 178 -6.15 -21.29 -2.48
CA VAL A 178 -7.48 -21.77 -2.12
C VAL A 178 -7.67 -23.23 -2.55
N SER A 179 -8.06 -24.07 -1.59
CA SER A 179 -8.51 -25.45 -1.80
C SER A 179 -9.91 -25.45 -2.40
N LYS A 180 -10.15 -26.32 -3.39
CA LYS A 180 -11.49 -26.54 -3.96
C LYS A 180 -12.44 -27.19 -2.98
#